data_AF-A0A4P7S0T4-F1
#
_entry.id   AF-A0A4P7S0T4-F1
#
_cell.length_a   1.000
_cell.length_b   1.000
_cell.length_c   1.000
_cell.angle_alpha   90.00
_cell.angle_beta   90.00
_cell.angle_gamma   90.00
#
_symmetry.space_group_name_H-M   'P 1'
#
loop_
_entity.id
_entity.type
_entity.pdbx_description
1 polymer ?
#
loop_
_entity_poly.entity_id
_entity_poly.type
_entity_poly.pdbx_seq_one_letter_code
_entity_poly.pdbx_strand_id
1 'polypeptide(L)' 'MPASAKKAFALRLDPALYAAVERLAADELRSANAEIEILLREALGRRGVSVKQSQPPKRGRPPKEES' A
#
# COMPACT_ATOMS: atom_id res chain seq x y z
N MET A 1 -17.54 8.75 7.31
CA MET A 1 -16.16 8.95 6.82
C MET A 1 -15.86 7.84 5.82
N PRO A 2 -15.34 8.15 4.62
CA PRO A 2 -15.14 7.13 3.60
C PRO A 2 -14.26 6.01 4.18
N ALA A 3 -14.67 4.76 3.97
CA ALA A 3 -13.86 3.59 4.30
C ALA A 3 -12.45 3.83 3.74
N SER A 4 -11.42 3.60 4.54
CA SER A 4 -10.01 3.87 4.25
C SER A 4 -9.58 3.27 2.90
N ALA A 5 -9.89 3.96 1.81
CA ALA A 5 -9.57 3.55 0.47
C ALA A 5 -8.07 3.80 0.29
N LYS A 6 -7.33 2.77 -0.12
CA LYS A 6 -5.95 2.93 -0.54
C LYS A 6 -5.90 4.04 -1.60
N LYS A 7 -5.07 5.06 -1.37
CA LYS A 7 -4.96 6.18 -2.29
C LYS A 7 -4.22 5.70 -3.55
N ALA A 8 -4.93 5.60 -4.67
CA ALA A 8 -4.30 5.38 -5.96
C ALA A 8 -3.48 6.63 -6.33
N PHE A 9 -2.22 6.42 -6.70
CA PHE A 9 -1.29 7.47 -7.09
C PHE A 9 -0.39 6.96 -8.22
N ALA A 10 -0.19 7.78 -9.25
CA ALA A 10 0.73 7.48 -10.33
C ALA A 10 2.18 7.70 -9.86
N LEU A 11 2.84 6.62 -9.45
CA LEU A 11 4.22 6.64 -8.99
C LEU A 11 5.17 6.54 -10.19
N ARG A 12 6.05 7.53 -10.36
CA ARG A 12 7.13 7.46 -11.35
C ARG A 12 8.33 6.75 -10.72
N LEU A 13 8.72 5.61 -11.26
CA LEU A 13 9.89 4.84 -10.83
C LEU A 13 10.80 4.59 -12.03
N ASP A 14 12.09 4.44 -11.74
CA ASP A 14 13.01 3.86 -12.69
C ASP A 14 12.57 2.41 -13.02
N PRO A 15 12.57 2.00 -14.31
CA PRO A 15 12.12 0.65 -14.69
C PRO A 15 12.94 -0.48 -14.06
N ALA A 16 14.25 -0.31 -13.90
CA ALA A 16 15.10 -1.34 -13.29
C ALA A 16 14.82 -1.47 -11.79
N LEU A 17 14.56 -0.33 -11.11
CA LEU A 17 14.10 -0.34 -9.73
C LEU A 17 12.77 -1.08 -9.57
N TYR A 18 11.80 -0.79 -10.44
CA TYR A 18 10.49 -1.46 -10.38
C TYR A 18 10.62 -2.98 -10.61
N ALA A 19 11.44 -3.41 -11.58
CA ALA A 19 11.71 -4.83 -11.83
C ALA A 19 12.35 -5.53 -10.62
N ALA A 20 13.24 -4.87 -9.88
CA ALA A 20 13.82 -5.42 -8.65
C ALA A 20 12.76 -5.61 -7.56
N VAL A 21 11.84 -4.66 -7.42
CA VAL A 21 10.71 -4.75 -6.48
C VAL A 21 9.74 -5.87 -6.87
N GLU A 22 9.45 -6.04 -8.16
CA GLU A 22 8.60 -7.13 -8.64
C GLU A 22 9.20 -8.51 -8.33
N ARG A 23 10.52 -8.66 -8.52
CA ARG A 23 11.21 -9.92 -8.18
C ARG A 23 11.12 -10.23 -6.68
N LEU A 24 11.39 -9.23 -5.83
CA LEU A 24 11.29 -9.39 -4.39
C LEU A 24 9.86 -9.74 -3.95
N ALA A 25 8.86 -9.06 -4.51
CA ALA A 25 7.45 -9.33 -4.24
C ALA A 25 7.07 -10.77 -4.61
N ALA A 26 7.57 -11.28 -5.74
CA ALA A 26 7.35 -12.66 -6.16
C ALA A 26 7.97 -13.68 -5.20
N ASP A 27 9.21 -13.44 -4.76
CA ASP A 27 9.91 -14.29 -3.79
C ASP A 27 9.16 -14.36 -2.44
N GLU A 28 8.46 -13.29 -2.07
CA GLU A 28 7.73 -13.18 -0.80
C GLU A 28 6.21 -13.43 -0.91
N LEU A 29 5.73 -13.92 -2.07
CA LEU A 29 4.32 -14.23 -2.36
C LEU A 29 3.37 -13.03 -2.12
N ARG A 30 3.81 -11.83 -2.51
CA ARG A 30 3.05 -10.58 -2.41
C ARG A 30 2.85 -9.92 -3.76
N SER A 31 1.90 -8.99 -3.82
CA SER A 31 1.80 -8.09 -4.98
C SER A 31 2.86 -7.00 -4.90
N ALA A 32 3.29 -6.49 -6.06
CA ALA A 32 4.25 -5.38 -6.13
C ALA A 32 3.80 -4.16 -5.29
N ASN A 33 2.50 -3.85 -5.27
CA ASN A 33 1.95 -2.76 -4.46
C ASN A 33 2.06 -3.02 -2.95
N ALA A 34 1.86 -4.26 -2.50
CA ALA A 34 2.05 -4.62 -1.09
C ALA A 34 3.53 -4.52 -0.70
N GLU A 35 4.43 -4.95 -1.59
CA GLU A 35 5.87 -4.87 -1.34
C GLU A 35 6.37 -3.42 -1.28
N ILE A 36 5.93 -2.56 -2.21
CA ILE A 36 6.20 -1.12 -2.14
C ILE A 36 5.74 -0.52 -0.80
N GLU A 37 4.58 -0.91 -0.29
CA GLU A 37 4.08 -0.42 1.00
C GLU A 37 4.99 -0.82 2.17
N ILE A 38 5.47 -2.06 2.20
CA ILE A 38 6.40 -2.55 3.23
C ILE A 38 7.71 -1.79 3.17
N LEU A 39 8.34 -1.73 2.00
CA LEU A 39 9.61 -1.02 1.80
C LEU A 39 9.51 0.46 2.22
N LEU A 40 8.40 1.13 1.90
CA LEU A 40 8.16 2.51 2.34
C LEU A 40 8.03 2.64 3.86
N ARG A 41 7.30 1.73 4.52
CA ARG A 41 7.18 1.72 6.00
C ARG A 41 8.53 1.49 6.66
N GLU A 42 9.33 0.55 6.15
CA GLU A 42 10.68 0.31 6.65
C GLU A 42 11.59 1.52 6.48
N ALA A 43 11.61 2.13 5.29
CA ALA A 43 12.42 3.30 5.00
C ALA A 43 12.05 4.50 5.89
N LEU A 44 10.75 4.69 6.17
CA LEU A 44 10.26 5.71 7.10
C LEU A 44 10.66 5.38 8.55
N GLY A 45 10.53 4.12 8.97
CA GLY A 45 10.95 3.66 10.28
C GLY A 45 12.44 3.88 10.55
N ARG A 46 13.31 3.58 9.56
CA ARG A 46 14.76 3.85 9.62
C ARG A 46 15.08 5.35 9.77
N ARG A 47 14.17 6.24 9.36
CA ARG A 47 14.26 7.70 9.51
C ARG A 47 13.58 8.21 10.79
N GLY A 48 13.08 7.32 11.65
CA GLY A 48 12.36 7.68 12.88
C GLY A 48 10.91 8.11 12.66
N VAL A 49 10.34 7.89 11.46
CA VAL A 49 8.95 8.24 11.16
C VAL A 49 8.05 7.04 11.42
N SER A 50 7.21 7.13 12.46
CA SER A 50 6.23 6.10 12.80
C SER A 50 4.97 6.22 11.95
N VAL A 51 4.62 5.14 11.22
CA VAL A 51 3.40 5.06 10.40
C VAL A 51 2.38 4.18 11.11
N LYS A 52 1.28 4.77 11.60
CA LYS A 52 0.18 4.03 12.24
C LYS A 52 -0.51 3.11 11.24
N GLN A 53 -0.99 1.96 11.70
CA GLN A 53 -1.88 1.10 10.90
C GLN A 53 -3.26 1.75 10.80
N SER A 54 -3.77 1.90 9.57
CA SER A 54 -5.14 2.34 9.33
C SER A 54 -6.11 1.23 9.70
N GLN A 55 -7.27 1.61 10.24
CA GLN A 55 -8.32 0.65 10.58
C GLN A 55 -8.78 -0.09 9.32
N PRO A 56 -8.90 -1.43 9.34
CA PRO A 56 -9.38 -2.18 8.20
C PRO A 56 -10.80 -1.72 7.85
N PRO A 57 -11.17 -1.68 6.55
CA PRO A 57 -12.52 -1.34 6.16
C PRO A 57 -13.51 -2.29 6.84
N LYS A 58 -14.56 -1.73 7.46
CA LYS A 58 -15.62 -2.53 8.08
C LYS A 58 -16.21 -3.45 7.02
N ARG A 59 -16.15 -4.76 7.27
CA ARG A 59 -16.78 -5.77 6.40
C ARG A 59 -18.29 -5.56 6.42
N GLY A 60 -18.90 -5.40 5.24
CA GLY A 60 -20.33 -5.21 5.09
C GLY A 60 -20.69 -4.59 3.74
N ARG A 61 -21.92 -4.82 3.28
CA ARG A 61 -22.48 -4.15 2.10
C ARG A 61 -22.42 -2.63 2.33
N PRO A 62 -21.91 -1.82 1.38
CA PRO A 62 -22.01 -0.38 1.50
C PRO A 62 -23.48 0.02 1.66
N PRO A 63 -23.83 0.92 2.59
CA PRO A 63 -25.20 1.42 2.70
C PRO A 63 -25.60 2.06 1.37
N LYS A 64 -26.82 1.76 0.92
CA LYS A 64 -27.37 2.29 -0.33
C LYS A 64 -27.42 3.81 -0.20
N GLU A 65 -26.75 4.54 -1.08
CA GLU A 65 -26.88 6.00 -1.14
C GLU A 65 -28.34 6.32 -1.48
N GLU A 66 -29.06 6.97 -0.56
CA GLU A 66 -30.33 7.62 -0.88
C GLU A 66 -30.00 8.85 -1.74
N SER A 67 -30.61 8.89 -2.93
CA SER A 67 -30.46 9.96 -3.92
C SER A 67 -31.10 11.26 -3.44
#